data_AF-A0A0P7YIJ6-F1
#
_entry.id   AF-A0A0P7YIJ6-F1
#
_cell.length_a   1.000
_cell.length_b   1.000
_cell.length_c   1.000
_cell.angle_alpha   90.00
_cell.angle_beta   90.00
_cell.angle_gamma   90.00
#
_symmetry.space_group_name_H-M   'P 1'
#
loop_
_entity.id
_entity.type
_entity.pdbx_description
1 polymer ?
#
loop_
_entity_poly.entity_id
_entity_poly.type
_entity_poly.pdbx_seq_one_letter_code
_entity_poly.pdbx_strand_id
1 'polypeptide(L)'
;MIYILLNLFPIAAATLLGLGIGLVWLRASDILLPGWKTLAGAALAEFWLASILAGALILAPQEAGEWVMALGSAVVIWIGFVVPVLWVTFMAYEMGASRTFSAALHWLVVMVGQAFLMQSIGLSAPPGV
;
A
#
# COMPACT_ATOMS: atom_id res chain seq x y z
N MET A 1 -4.83 17.14 -5.98
CA MET A 1 -5.35 16.40 -4.80
C MET A 1 -6.86 16.19 -4.80
N ILE A 2 -7.63 16.83 -5.69
CA ILE A 2 -9.09 16.63 -5.79
C ILE A 2 -9.48 15.17 -6.05
N TYR A 3 -8.63 14.41 -6.74
CA TYR A 3 -8.86 12.98 -7.01
C TYR A 3 -9.02 12.14 -5.74
N ILE A 4 -8.41 12.52 -4.60
CA ILE A 4 -8.58 11.78 -3.34
C ILE A 4 -10.03 11.86 -2.89
N LEU A 5 -10.66 13.03 -3.01
CA LEU A 5 -12.07 13.22 -2.67
C LEU A 5 -12.99 12.49 -3.65
N LEU A 6 -12.66 12.52 -4.95
CA LEU A 6 -13.42 11.81 -5.98
C LEU A 6 -13.37 10.29 -5.80
N ASN A 7 -12.26 9.77 -5.29
CA ASN A 7 -11.99 8.34 -5.13
C ASN A 7 -11.99 7.91 -3.66
N LEU A 8 -12.70 8.66 -2.80
CA LEU A 8 -12.69 8.39 -1.36
C LEU A 8 -13.18 6.97 -1.04
N PHE A 9 -14.18 6.49 -1.77
CA PHE A 9 -14.71 5.13 -1.59
C PHE A 9 -13.68 4.04 -1.96
N PRO A 10 -13.10 4.00 -3.17
CA PRO A 10 -12.02 3.06 -3.50
C PRO A 10 -10.84 3.12 -2.52
N ILE A 11 -10.40 4.33 -2.15
CA ILE A 11 -9.26 4.54 -1.25
C ILE A 11 -9.58 4.02 0.17
N ALA A 12 -10.78 4.32 0.69
CA ALA A 12 -11.20 3.83 2.00
C ALA A 12 -11.32 2.29 2.01
N ALA A 13 -11.86 1.68 0.95
CA ALA A 13 -11.94 0.23 0.83
C ALA A 13 -10.53 -0.41 0.79
N ALA A 14 -9.61 0.16 0.03
CA ALA A 14 -8.20 -0.25 -0.03
C ALA A 14 -7.49 -0.09 1.33
N THR A 15 -7.79 0.99 2.06
CA THR A 15 -7.28 1.21 3.43
C THR A 15 -7.73 0.09 4.37
N LEU A 16 -9.01 -0.25 4.36
CA LEU A 16 -9.57 -1.33 5.19
C LEU A 16 -8.97 -2.68 4.82
N LEU A 17 -8.75 -2.93 3.54
CA LEU A 17 -8.05 -4.14 3.06
C LEU A 17 -6.62 -4.20 3.60
N GLY A 18 -5.85 -3.11 3.50
CA GLY A 18 -4.48 -3.03 4.02
C GLY A 18 -4.41 -3.30 5.52
N LEU A 19 -5.30 -2.67 6.30
CA LEU A 19 -5.45 -2.95 7.73
C LEU A 19 -5.77 -4.41 8.03
N GLY A 20 -6.70 -5.01 7.26
CA GLY A 20 -7.03 -6.42 7.37
C GLY A 20 -5.83 -7.33 7.12
N ILE A 21 -5.06 -7.07 6.06
CA ILE A 21 -3.81 -7.78 5.74
C ILE A 21 -2.79 -7.61 6.88
N GLY A 22 -2.61 -6.39 7.40
CA GLY A 22 -1.72 -6.12 8.52
C GLY A 22 -2.10 -6.89 9.79
N LEU A 23 -3.39 -6.97 10.12
CA LEU A 23 -3.86 -7.76 11.26
C LEU A 23 -3.60 -9.26 11.08
N VAL A 24 -3.79 -9.78 9.86
CA VAL A 24 -3.46 -11.18 9.54
C VAL A 24 -1.96 -11.44 9.66
N TRP A 25 -1.12 -10.54 9.14
CA TRP A 25 0.33 -10.66 9.21
C TRP A 25 0.87 -10.60 10.65
N LEU A 26 0.35 -9.68 11.48
CA LEU A 26 0.71 -9.59 12.91
C LEU A 26 0.38 -10.88 13.65
N ARG A 27 -0.82 -11.43 13.43
CA ARG A 27 -1.23 -12.71 14.02
C ARG A 27 -0.36 -13.88 13.54
N ALA A 28 -0.06 -13.94 12.25
CA ALA A 28 0.79 -14.99 11.67
C ALA A 28 2.26 -14.91 12.12
N SER A 29 2.69 -13.75 12.64
CA SER A 29 4.05 -13.50 13.11
C SER A 29 4.19 -13.57 14.63
N ASP A 30 3.12 -13.99 15.35
CA ASP A 30 3.04 -14.00 16.81
C ASP A 30 3.36 -12.64 17.46
N ILE A 31 3.08 -11.54 16.75
CA ILE A 31 3.27 -10.17 17.25
C ILE A 31 2.01 -9.73 18.00
N LEU A 32 2.19 -9.17 19.20
CA LEU A 32 1.09 -8.64 20.00
C LEU A 32 0.31 -7.57 19.22
N LEU A 33 -1.01 -7.65 19.32
CA LEU A 33 -1.88 -6.68 18.66
C LEU A 33 -1.64 -5.27 19.23
N PRO A 34 -1.49 -4.26 18.35
CA PRO A 34 -1.25 -2.89 18.78
C PRO A 34 -2.46 -2.30 19.51
N GLY A 35 -2.18 -1.39 20.44
CA GLY A 35 -3.21 -0.57 21.06
C GLY A 35 -3.87 0.40 20.06
N TRP A 36 -5.01 0.96 20.45
CA TRP A 36 -5.84 1.84 19.59
C TRP A 36 -5.06 2.99 18.92
N LYS A 37 -4.12 3.63 19.63
CA LYS A 37 -3.32 4.73 19.08
C LYS A 37 -2.48 4.29 17.88
N THR A 38 -1.84 3.14 17.98
CA THR A 38 -1.02 2.58 16.90
C THR A 38 -1.90 2.10 15.75
N LEU A 39 -3.08 1.54 16.04
CA LEU A 39 -4.04 1.15 14.99
C LEU A 39 -4.57 2.37 14.22
N ALA A 40 -4.87 3.48 14.91
CA ALA A 40 -5.26 4.73 14.26
C ALA A 40 -4.13 5.31 13.40
N GLY A 41 -2.88 5.24 13.89
CA GLY A 41 -1.70 5.60 13.11
C GLY A 41 -1.52 4.74 11.87
N ALA A 42 -1.71 3.42 12.00
CA ALA A 42 -1.68 2.48 10.87
C ALA A 42 -2.80 2.78 9.87
N ALA A 43 -4.02 3.07 10.32
CA ALA A 43 -5.13 3.43 9.44
C ALA A 43 -4.85 4.70 8.65
N LEU A 44 -4.26 5.71 9.28
CA LEU A 44 -3.86 6.94 8.59
C LEU A 44 -2.74 6.68 7.58
N ALA A 45 -1.75 5.87 7.94
CA ALA A 45 -0.66 5.51 7.04
C ALA A 45 -1.15 4.70 5.83
N GLU A 46 -2.04 3.72 6.05
CA GLU A 46 -2.68 2.93 5.00
C GLU A 46 -3.55 3.80 4.08
N PHE A 47 -4.31 4.73 4.64
CA PHE A 47 -5.11 5.67 3.85
C PHE A 47 -4.25 6.56 2.97
N TRP A 48 -3.13 7.05 3.51
CA TRP A 48 -2.18 7.86 2.77
C TRP A 48 -1.48 7.05 1.66
N LEU A 49 -1.06 5.83 1.96
CA LEU A 49 -0.47 4.91 0.99
C LEU A 49 -1.44 4.60 -0.16
N ALA A 50 -2.69 4.24 0.18
CA ALA A 50 -3.74 3.99 -0.80
C ALA A 50 -4.04 5.23 -1.66
N SER A 51 -4.00 6.43 -1.07
CA SER A 51 -4.15 7.69 -1.81
C SER A 51 -3.02 7.91 -2.82
N ILE A 52 -1.77 7.66 -2.43
CA ILE A 52 -0.60 7.77 -3.35
C ILE A 52 -0.72 6.74 -4.47
N LEU A 53 -1.06 5.49 -4.14
CA LEU A 53 -1.28 4.43 -5.12
C LEU A 53 -2.40 4.79 -6.10
N ALA A 54 -3.53 5.32 -5.62
CA ALA A 54 -4.62 5.78 -6.49
C ALA A 54 -4.13 6.85 -7.47
N GLY A 55 -3.34 7.83 -6.99
CA GLY A 55 -2.72 8.82 -7.85
C GLY A 55 -1.79 8.21 -8.90
N ALA A 56 -0.97 7.22 -8.51
CA ALA A 56 -0.09 6.51 -9.44
C ALA A 56 -0.87 5.71 -10.50
N LEU A 57 -1.97 5.05 -10.12
CA LEU A 57 -2.83 4.30 -11.03
C LEU A 57 -3.55 5.22 -12.03
N ILE A 58 -4.04 6.37 -11.57
CA ILE A 58 -4.71 7.37 -12.45
C ILE A 58 -3.74 7.96 -13.47
N LEU A 59 -2.49 8.20 -13.07
CA LEU A 59 -1.48 8.88 -13.90
C LEU A 59 -0.58 7.91 -14.66
N ALA A 60 -0.78 6.61 -14.53
CA ALA A 60 0.05 5.61 -15.20
C ALA A 60 -0.05 5.77 -16.72
N PRO A 61 1.07 5.85 -17.45
CA PRO A 61 1.04 5.98 -18.90
C PRO A 61 0.49 4.70 -19.55
N GLN A 62 -0.19 4.82 -20.69
CA GLN A 62 -0.81 3.70 -21.39
C GLN A 62 0.21 2.91 -22.23
N GLU A 63 1.29 2.45 -21.60
CA GLU A 63 2.34 1.66 -22.26
C GLU A 63 2.01 0.15 -22.29
N ALA A 64 1.09 -0.29 -21.44
CA ALA A 64 0.59 -1.66 -21.36
C ALA A 64 -0.88 -1.69 -20.93
N GLY A 65 -1.47 -2.88 -20.83
CA GLY A 65 -2.84 -3.03 -20.34
C GLY A 65 -3.01 -2.48 -18.92
N GLU A 66 -4.17 -1.89 -18.63
CA GLU A 66 -4.45 -1.17 -17.37
C GLU A 66 -4.12 -2.00 -16.12
N TRP A 67 -4.47 -3.28 -16.12
CA TRP A 67 -4.17 -4.21 -15.02
C TRP A 67 -2.67 -4.42 -14.82
N VAL A 68 -1.92 -4.54 -15.91
CA VAL A 68 -0.46 -4.70 -15.86
C VAL A 68 0.17 -3.42 -15.32
N MET A 69 -0.31 -2.26 -15.76
CA MET A 69 0.18 -0.97 -15.28
C MET A 69 -0.15 -0.74 -13.80
N ALA A 70 -1.36 -1.08 -13.35
CA ALA A 70 -1.81 -0.91 -11.97
C ALA A 70 -0.98 -1.78 -11.00
N LEU A 71 -0.87 -3.08 -11.27
CA LEU A 71 -0.10 -4.00 -10.43
C LEU A 71 1.41 -3.77 -10.56
N GLY A 72 1.89 -3.52 -11.77
CA GLY A 72 3.29 -3.19 -12.04
C GLY A 72 3.76 -1.95 -11.29
N SER A 73 2.94 -0.89 -11.27
CA SER A 73 3.23 0.33 -10.51
C SER A 73 3.39 0.05 -9.01
N ALA A 74 2.49 -0.75 -8.43
CA ALA A 74 2.62 -1.15 -7.02
C ALA A 74 3.93 -1.90 -6.74
N VAL A 75 4.30 -2.85 -7.60
CA VAL A 75 5.55 -3.62 -7.48
C VAL A 75 6.80 -2.75 -7.65
N VAL A 76 6.80 -1.85 -8.64
CA VAL A 76 7.93 -0.95 -8.92
C VAL A 76 8.15 0.03 -7.76
N ILE A 77 7.07 0.62 -7.22
CA ILE A 77 7.16 1.49 -6.04
C ILE A 77 7.64 0.68 -4.84
N TRP A 78 7.12 -0.54 -4.64
CA TRP A 78 7.55 -1.40 -3.55
C TRP A 78 9.06 -1.69 -3.59
N ILE A 79 9.58 -2.17 -4.73
CA ILE A 79 10.99 -2.55 -4.84
C ILE A 79 11.91 -1.32 -4.86
N GLY A 80 11.49 -0.22 -5.48
CA GLY A 80 12.29 0.99 -5.64
C GLY A 80 12.29 1.89 -4.39
N PHE A 81 11.27 1.80 -3.54
CA PHE A 81 11.10 2.68 -2.38
C PHE A 81 10.97 1.92 -1.06
N VAL A 82 9.98 1.05 -0.93
CA VAL A 82 9.66 0.41 0.36
C VAL A 82 10.78 -0.53 0.81
N VAL A 83 11.28 -1.38 -0.09
CA VAL A 83 12.36 -2.32 0.23
C VAL A 83 13.63 -1.61 0.72
N PRO A 84 14.21 -0.61 0.00
CA PRO A 84 15.38 0.13 0.48
C PRO A 84 15.16 0.84 1.81
N VAL A 85 14.00 1.50 1.98
CA VAL A 85 13.69 2.25 3.21
C VAL A 85 13.65 1.31 4.41
N LEU A 86 12.94 0.18 4.30
CA LEU A 86 12.89 -0.81 5.38
C LEU A 86 14.26 -1.44 5.61
N TRP A 87 14.97 -1.80 4.54
CA TRP A 87 16.26 -2.47 4.64
C TRP A 87 17.29 -1.62 5.38
N VAL A 88 17.51 -0.37 4.94
CA VAL A 88 18.47 0.55 5.56
C VAL A 88 18.07 0.85 7.01
N THR A 89 16.80 1.14 7.26
CA THR A 89 16.31 1.48 8.60
C THR A 89 16.46 0.32 9.56
N PHE A 90 16.02 -0.88 9.18
CA PHE A 90 16.05 -2.05 10.05
C PHE A 90 17.46 -2.58 10.25
N MET A 91 18.35 -2.46 9.27
CA MET A 91 19.78 -2.73 9.45
C MET A 91 20.42 -1.79 10.47
N ALA A 92 20.06 -0.50 10.46
CA ALA A 92 20.55 0.46 11.46
C ALA A 92 20.07 0.14 12.89
N TYR A 93 18.93 -0.55 13.01
CA TYR A 93 18.40 -1.06 14.30
C TYR A 93 18.75 -2.54 14.55
N GLU A 94 19.70 -3.11 13.80
CA GLU A 94 20.18 -4.50 13.95
C GLU A 94 19.07 -5.56 13.91
N MET A 95 17.98 -5.28 13.18
CA MET A 95 16.92 -6.27 12.99
C MET A 95 17.37 -7.36 12.01
N GLY A 96 17.07 -8.62 12.34
CA GLY A 96 17.45 -9.76 11.50
C GLY A 96 16.83 -9.72 10.11
N ALA A 97 17.61 -10.10 9.09
CA ALA A 97 17.22 -10.06 7.68
C ALA A 97 15.88 -10.77 7.37
N SER A 98 15.57 -11.86 8.07
CA SER A 98 14.28 -12.55 7.94
C SER A 98 13.09 -11.67 8.32
N ARG A 99 13.20 -10.86 9.39
CA ARG A 99 12.14 -9.93 9.81
C ARG A 99 12.01 -8.77 8.84
N THR A 100 13.13 -8.25 8.34
CA THR A 100 13.14 -7.20 7.31
C THR A 100 12.48 -7.68 6.02
N PHE A 101 12.81 -8.89 5.57
CA PHE A 101 12.18 -9.48 4.41
C PHE A 101 10.69 -9.75 4.61
N SER A 102 10.28 -10.27 5.78
CA SER A 102 8.87 -10.47 6.13
C SER A 102 8.08 -9.15 6.10
N ALA A 103 8.62 -8.08 6.69
CA ALA A 103 7.99 -6.77 6.66
C ALA A 103 7.89 -6.20 5.24
N ALA A 104 8.95 -6.35 4.43
CA ALA A 104 8.92 -5.94 3.03
C ALA A 104 7.86 -6.72 2.24
N LEU A 105 7.77 -8.03 2.42
CA LEU A 105 6.79 -8.87 1.74
C LEU A 105 5.36 -8.55 2.17
N HIS A 106 5.13 -8.28 3.45
CA HIS A 106 3.84 -7.79 3.95
C HIS A 106 3.38 -6.54 3.19
N TRP A 107 4.25 -5.54 3.04
CA TRP A 107 3.92 -4.33 2.30
C TRP A 107 3.68 -4.59 0.81
N LEU A 108 4.40 -5.53 0.19
CA LEU A 108 4.09 -5.93 -1.20
C LEU A 108 2.64 -6.44 -1.31
N VAL A 109 2.23 -7.31 -0.40
CA VAL A 109 0.87 -7.87 -0.38
C VAL A 109 -0.17 -6.77 -0.16
N VAL A 110 0.09 -5.83 0.76
CA VAL A 110 -0.78 -4.65 0.97
C VAL A 110 -0.89 -3.84 -0.32
N MET A 111 0.22 -3.41 -0.90
CA MET A 111 0.21 -2.52 -2.07
C MET A 111 -0.43 -3.16 -3.30
N VAL A 112 -0.14 -4.44 -3.56
CA VAL A 112 -0.76 -5.20 -4.65
C VAL A 112 -2.25 -5.38 -4.40
N GLY A 113 -2.65 -5.74 -3.17
CA GLY A 113 -4.06 -5.88 -2.80
C GLY A 113 -4.84 -4.57 -2.95
N GLN A 114 -4.25 -3.45 -2.51
CA GLN A 114 -4.84 -2.12 -2.64
C GLN A 114 -4.98 -1.70 -4.12
N ALA A 115 -3.91 -1.85 -4.91
CA ALA A 115 -3.95 -1.53 -6.34
C ALA A 115 -4.97 -2.39 -7.08
N PHE A 116 -5.00 -3.69 -6.80
CA PHE A 116 -5.98 -4.61 -7.36
C PHE A 116 -7.42 -4.16 -7.03
N LEU A 117 -7.71 -3.93 -5.74
CA LEU A 117 -9.06 -3.56 -5.30
C LEU A 117 -9.50 -2.22 -5.89
N MET A 118 -8.64 -1.20 -5.91
CA MET A 118 -8.97 0.09 -6.51
C MET A 118 -9.19 -0.02 -8.02
N GLN A 119 -8.36 -0.79 -8.73
CA GLN A 119 -8.55 -1.04 -10.15
C GLN A 119 -9.86 -1.81 -10.43
N SER A 120 -10.24 -2.76 -9.56
CA SER A 120 -11.51 -3.48 -9.67
C SER A 120 -12.73 -2.57 -9.48
N ILE A 121 -12.67 -1.64 -8.53
CA ILE A 121 -13.76 -0.69 -8.27
C ILE A 121 -13.82 0.39 -9.37
N GLY A 122 -12.66 0.75 -9.91
CA GLY A 122 -12.50 1.85 -10.84
C GLY A 122 -12.13 3.15 -10.13
N LEU A 123 -11.23 3.90 -10.77
CA LEU A 123 -10.79 5.22 -10.30
C LEU A 123 -11.21 6.29 -11.32
N SER A 124 -11.65 7.43 -10.80
CA SER A 124 -12.00 8.61 -11.58
C SER A 124 -10.81 9.56 -11.64
N ALA A 125 -10.39 9.88 -12.87
CA ALA A 125 -9.41 10.94 -13.10
C ALA A 125 -10.00 12.31 -12.74
N PRO A 126 -9.18 13.25 -12.23
CA PRO A 126 -9.63 14.62 -12.02
C PRO A 126 -10.00 15.30 -13.36
N PRO A 127 -10.88 16.32 -13.36
CA PRO A 127 -11.19 17.05 -14.59
C PRO A 127 -9.94 17.76 -15.15
N GLY A 128 -9.71 17.66 -16.46
CA GLY A 128 -8.63 18.38 -17.15
C GLY A 128 -7.28 17.67 -17.23
N VAL A 129 -7.24 16.38 -16.88
CA VAL A 129 -6.19 15.45 -17.34
C VAL A 129 -6.68 14.62 -18.52
#